data_AF-A0A5A8AFH4-F1
#
_entry.id   AF-A0A5A8AFH4-F1
#
_cell.length_a   1.000
_cell.length_b   1.000
_cell.length_c   1.000
_cell.angle_alpha   90.00
_cell.angle_beta   90.00
_cell.angle_gamma   90.00
#
_symmetry.space_group_name_H-M   'P 1'
#
loop_
_entity.id
_entity.type
_entity.pdbx_description
1 polymer ?
#
loop_
_entity_poly.entity_id
_entity_poly.type
_entity_poly.pdbx_seq_one_letter_code
_entity_poly.pdbx_strand_id
1 'polypeptide(L)'
;MMYRILYVALIIDINGKRQPLFFRLRNLRSRKRIIKKDVEKQIRQKYKHWRRLWEIRRNIPLVPLEKPYQKGFVRFFVLRDDIKRSSDSRFFEELLKKLNTEMYSPTRKFLKKNGDADEGFVS
;
A
#
# COMPACT_ATOMS: atom_id res chain seq x y z
N MET A 1 -50.45 -6.91 -32.30
CA MET A 1 -50.61 -6.16 -31.03
C MET A 1 -51.51 -6.98 -30.11
N MET A 2 -51.29 -6.95 -28.78
CA MET A 2 -52.08 -7.59 -27.69
C MET A 2 -51.67 -8.94 -27.07
N TYR A 3 -50.37 -9.21 -26.83
CA TYR A 3 -49.96 -10.29 -25.91
C TYR A 3 -48.82 -9.87 -24.98
N ARG A 4 -49.08 -8.95 -24.02
CA ARG A 4 -48.07 -8.58 -23.01
C ARG A 4 -48.65 -7.96 -21.73
N ILE A 5 -49.84 -8.37 -21.31
CA ILE A 5 -50.43 -7.95 -20.02
C ILE A 5 -50.91 -9.15 -19.18
N LEU A 6 -51.12 -10.32 -19.77
CA LEU A 6 -51.71 -11.47 -19.05
C LEU A 6 -50.72 -12.38 -18.31
N TYR A 7 -49.40 -12.24 -18.49
CA TYR A 7 -48.44 -13.26 -18.00
C TYR A 7 -47.86 -13.02 -16.59
N VAL A 8 -48.24 -11.97 -15.87
CA VAL A 8 -47.65 -11.68 -14.54
C VAL A 8 -48.66 -11.81 -13.39
N ALA A 9 -49.94 -12.04 -13.69
CA ALA A 9 -50.99 -12.22 -12.69
C ALA A 9 -51.23 -13.68 -12.28
N LEU A 10 -50.50 -14.64 -12.87
CA LEU A 10 -50.73 -16.08 -12.69
C LEU A 10 -49.59 -16.77 -11.93
N ILE A 11 -49.24 -16.21 -10.78
CA ILE A 11 -48.59 -16.96 -9.69
C ILE A 11 -49.48 -16.76 -8.47
N ILE A 12 -50.66 -17.39 -8.54
CA ILE A 12 -51.55 -17.59 -7.41
C ILE A 12 -51.16 -18.93 -6.79
N ASP A 13 -50.59 -18.84 -5.59
CA ASP A 13 -50.68 -19.77 -4.46
C ASP A 13 -51.26 -21.18 -4.71
N ILE A 14 -50.39 -22.20 -4.60
CA ILE A 14 -50.80 -23.61 -4.42
C ILE A 14 -51.13 -23.92 -2.94
N ASN A 15 -50.77 -23.06 -1.99
CA ASN A 15 -50.95 -23.33 -0.56
C ASN A 15 -51.89 -22.31 0.07
N GLY A 16 -53.16 -22.69 0.24
CA GLY A 16 -54.24 -21.91 0.84
C GLY A 16 -54.00 -21.41 2.27
N LYS A 17 -53.07 -20.46 2.45
CA LYS A 17 -52.98 -19.60 3.62
C LYS A 17 -53.13 -18.16 3.15
N ARG A 18 -54.36 -17.62 3.27
CA ARG A 18 -54.62 -16.18 3.20
C ARG A 18 -53.92 -15.51 4.38
N GLN A 19 -52.65 -15.17 4.20
CA GLN A 19 -52.02 -14.07 4.93
C GLN A 19 -52.31 -12.82 4.10
N PRO A 20 -53.01 -11.80 4.61
CA PRO A 20 -53.09 -10.55 3.87
C PRO A 20 -51.66 -10.04 3.69
N LEU A 21 -51.12 -10.12 2.46
CA LEU A 21 -49.84 -9.52 2.06
C LEU A 21 -49.96 -7.99 1.98
N PHE A 22 -50.60 -7.40 2.98
CA PHE A 22 -50.50 -6.01 3.32
C PHE A 22 -49.37 -5.84 4.34
N PHE A 23 -48.17 -6.35 4.04
CA PHE A 23 -46.97 -5.97 4.77
C PHE A 23 -46.67 -4.51 4.47
N ARG A 24 -47.40 -3.62 5.16
CA ARG A 24 -47.21 -2.17 5.34
C ARG A 24 -46.25 -1.58 4.30
N LEU A 25 -46.79 -1.15 3.15
CA LEU A 25 -46.03 -0.36 2.18
C LEU A 25 -45.45 0.86 2.92
N ARG A 26 -44.17 0.78 3.31
CA ARG A 26 -43.51 1.88 4.00
C ARG A 26 -43.47 3.08 3.07
N ASN A 27 -43.76 4.26 3.59
CA ASN A 27 -43.61 5.53 2.88
C ASN A 27 -42.20 5.63 2.26
N LEU A 28 -42.11 6.20 1.06
CA LEU A 28 -40.86 6.46 0.33
C LEU A 28 -39.78 7.09 1.23
N ARG A 29 -40.15 8.03 2.11
CA ARG A 29 -39.21 8.65 3.07
C ARG A 29 -38.59 7.63 4.03
N SER A 30 -39.39 6.69 4.53
CA SER A 30 -38.94 5.63 5.43
C SER A 30 -37.98 4.67 4.73
N ARG A 31 -38.30 4.26 3.50
CA ARG A 31 -37.43 3.40 2.67
C ARG A 31 -36.07 4.05 2.41
N LYS A 32 -36.05 5.32 1.99
CA LYS A 32 -34.80 6.08 1.79
C LYS A 32 -33.95 6.13 3.06
N ARG A 33 -34.57 6.36 4.22
CA ARG A 33 -33.89 6.39 5.52
C ARG A 33 -33.27 5.04 5.87
N ILE A 34 -33.98 3.93 5.64
CA ILE A 34 -33.49 2.57 5.92
C ILE A 34 -32.27 2.27 5.05
N ILE A 35 -32.33 2.54 3.74
CA ILE A 35 -31.21 2.32 2.82
C ILE A 35 -29.99 3.12 3.28
N LYS A 36 -30.15 4.41 3.61
CA LYS A 36 -29.04 5.24 4.11
C LYS A 36 -28.43 4.69 5.40
N LYS A 37 -29.27 4.29 6.36
CA LYS A 37 -28.84 3.70 7.63
C LYS A 37 -28.10 2.37 7.43
N ASP A 38 -28.55 1.55 6.48
CA ASP A 38 -27.93 0.27 6.20
C ASP A 38 -26.55 0.45 5.56
N VAL A 39 -26.44 1.34 4.58
CA VAL A 39 -25.14 1.72 3.98
C VAL A 39 -24.19 2.25 5.06
N GLU A 40 -24.66 3.14 5.94
CA GLU A 40 -23.85 3.67 7.03
C GLU A 40 -23.39 2.57 8.01
N LYS A 41 -24.27 1.62 8.32
CA LYS A 41 -23.95 0.47 9.16
C LYS A 41 -22.86 -0.40 8.52
N GLN A 42 -22.97 -0.68 7.22
CA GLN A 42 -21.97 -1.43 6.48
C GLN A 42 -20.60 -0.71 6.48
N ILE A 43 -20.58 0.60 6.26
CA ILE A 43 -19.34 1.40 6.30
C ILE A 43 -18.70 1.34 7.70
N ARG A 44 -19.48 1.53 8.76
CA ARG A 44 -18.97 1.46 10.14
C ARG A 44 -18.39 0.07 10.47
N GLN A 45 -19.02 -1.00 9.98
CA GLN A 45 -18.51 -2.36 10.16
C GLN A 45 -17.17 -2.56 9.45
N LYS A 46 -17.05 -2.12 8.19
CA LYS A 46 -15.78 -2.18 7.44
C LYS A 46 -14.67 -1.38 8.13
N TYR A 47 -14.98 -0.19 8.63
CA TYR A 47 -14.02 0.63 9.37
C TYR A 47 -13.52 -0.05 10.65
N LYS A 48 -14.43 -0.62 11.45
CA LYS A 48 -14.06 -1.39 12.66
C LYS A 48 -13.17 -2.59 12.32
N HIS A 49 -13.49 -3.30 11.24
CA HIS A 49 -12.69 -4.43 10.78
C HIS A 49 -11.28 -4.00 10.33
N TRP A 50 -11.19 -2.94 9.51
CA TRP A 50 -9.91 -2.37 9.10
C TRP A 50 -9.06 -1.93 10.29
N ARG A 51 -9.67 -1.25 11.28
CA ARG A 51 -8.98 -0.82 12.50
C ARG A 51 -8.42 -2.02 13.28
N ARG A 52 -9.21 -3.09 13.43
CA ARG A 52 -8.76 -4.34 14.07
C ARG A 52 -7.56 -4.95 13.34
N LEU A 53 -7.61 -5.03 12.01
CA LEU A 53 -6.49 -5.54 11.21
C LEU A 53 -5.24 -4.66 11.33
N TRP A 54 -5.43 -3.33 11.37
CA TRP A 54 -4.33 -2.38 11.56
C TRP A 54 -3.65 -2.55 12.93
N GLU A 55 -4.43 -2.72 14.00
CA GLU A 55 -3.92 -3.01 15.35
C GLU A 55 -3.15 -4.34 15.37
N ILE A 56 -3.70 -5.41 14.78
CA ILE A 56 -3.02 -6.70 14.67
C ILE A 56 -1.68 -6.52 13.95
N ARG A 57 -1.69 -5.86 12.77
CA ARG A 57 -0.47 -5.63 11.98
C ARG A 57 0.58 -4.83 12.74
N ARG A 58 0.18 -3.81 13.51
CA ARG A 58 1.08 -2.97 14.31
C ARG A 58 1.67 -3.73 15.50
N ASN A 59 0.95 -4.71 16.03
CA ASN A 59 1.34 -5.53 17.18
C ASN A 59 2.05 -6.84 16.80
N ILE A 60 2.35 -7.06 15.51
CA ILE A 60 3.17 -8.20 15.09
C ILE A 60 4.55 -8.08 15.76
N PRO A 61 5.03 -9.11 16.48
CA PRO A 61 6.34 -9.06 17.13
C PRO A 61 7.45 -8.93 16.07
N LEU A 62 8.47 -8.15 16.40
CA LEU A 62 9.66 -8.05 15.54
C LEU A 62 10.45 -9.36 15.64
N VAL A 63 10.60 -10.04 14.51
CA VAL A 63 11.45 -11.24 14.41
C VAL A 63 12.86 -10.78 14.02
N PRO A 64 13.90 -11.14 14.79
CA PRO A 64 15.27 -10.82 14.42
C PRO A 64 15.64 -11.54 13.12
N LEU A 65 16.33 -10.84 12.23
CA LEU A 65 16.90 -11.44 11.03
C LEU A 65 18.20 -12.17 11.39
N GLU A 66 18.46 -13.33 10.78
CA GLU A 66 19.73 -14.06 10.94
C GLU A 66 20.95 -13.22 10.52
N LYS A 67 20.76 -12.38 9.49
CA LYS A 67 21.75 -11.40 9.04
C LYS A 67 21.08 -10.02 9.00
N PRO A 68 21.68 -8.99 9.62
CA PRO A 68 21.09 -7.66 9.62
C PRO A 68 20.95 -7.15 8.19
N TYR A 69 19.72 -6.82 7.78
CA TYR A 69 19.47 -6.20 6.49
C TYR A 69 19.76 -4.70 6.57
N GLN A 70 20.72 -4.25 5.79
CA GLN A 70 21.05 -2.84 5.69
C GLN A 70 20.01 -2.10 4.85
N LYS A 71 19.31 -1.14 5.46
CA LYS A 71 18.32 -0.31 4.77
C LYS A 71 19.00 0.91 4.14
N GLY A 72 19.00 0.99 2.81
CA GLY A 72 19.53 2.11 2.06
C GLY A 72 20.76 1.72 1.22
N PHE A 73 21.52 2.72 0.81
CA PHE A 73 22.74 2.58 0.01
C PHE A 73 23.92 3.15 0.79
N VAL A 74 25.06 2.47 0.71
CA VAL A 74 26.36 3.02 1.14
C VAL A 74 27.21 3.31 -0.07
N ARG A 75 27.85 4.47 -0.05
CA ARG A 75 28.84 4.86 -1.05
C ARG A 75 30.24 4.59 -0.51
N PHE A 76 31.02 3.89 -1.32
CA PHE A 76 32.46 3.72 -1.14
C PHE A 76 33.12 3.88 -2.52
N PHE A 77 34.34 4.41 -2.55
CA PHE A 77 35.13 4.50 -3.77
C PHE A 77 35.95 3.23 -3.95
N VAL A 78 36.02 2.74 -5.18
CA VAL A 78 36.79 1.57 -5.56
C VAL A 78 37.80 1.99 -6.60
N LEU A 79 39.01 1.42 -6.52
CA LEU A 79 40.05 1.64 -7.52
C LEU A 79 39.61 1.03 -8.85
N ARG A 80 39.75 1.78 -9.96
CA ARG A 80 39.55 1.22 -11.31
C ARG A 80 40.59 0.13 -11.60
N ASP A 81 40.17 -0.87 -12.37
CA ASP A 81 40.99 -2.04 -12.67
C ASP A 81 42.31 -1.70 -13.37
N ASP A 82 42.33 -0.67 -14.23
CA ASP A 82 43.54 -0.24 -14.95
C ASP A 82 44.61 0.28 -13.98
N ILE A 83 44.21 1.13 -13.03
CA ILE A 83 45.12 1.71 -12.02
C ILE A 83 45.55 0.63 -11.03
N LYS A 84 44.69 -0.36 -10.76
CA LYS A 84 45.04 -1.48 -9.90
C LYS A 84 46.20 -2.33 -10.44
N ARG A 85 46.41 -2.34 -11.76
CA ARG A 85 47.53 -3.04 -12.41
C ARG A 85 48.80 -2.19 -12.54
N SER A 86 48.74 -0.91 -12.22
CA SER A 86 49.90 -0.02 -12.31
C SER A 86 50.84 -0.19 -11.12
N SER A 87 52.05 0.38 -11.24
CA SER A 87 53.04 0.46 -10.16
C SER A 87 52.51 1.14 -8.90
N ASP A 88 51.58 2.08 -9.08
CA ASP A 88 51.11 2.99 -8.02
C ASP A 88 49.87 2.47 -7.29
N SER A 89 49.39 1.28 -7.67
CA SER A 89 48.20 0.63 -7.10
C SER A 89 48.18 0.68 -5.57
N ARG A 90 49.30 0.32 -4.93
CA ARG A 90 49.43 0.28 -3.46
C ARG A 90 49.23 1.66 -2.82
N PHE A 91 49.75 2.72 -3.42
CA PHE A 91 49.59 4.09 -2.92
C PHE A 91 48.12 4.51 -2.93
N PHE A 92 47.42 4.26 -4.04
CA PHE A 92 46.01 4.61 -4.16
C PHE A 92 45.12 3.75 -3.26
N GLU A 93 45.44 2.47 -3.04
CA GLU A 93 44.73 1.63 -2.08
C GLU A 93 44.85 2.17 -0.65
N GLU A 94 46.05 2.59 -0.23
CA GLU A 94 46.27 3.21 1.08
C GLU A 94 45.55 4.56 1.22
N LEU A 95 45.54 5.36 0.14
CA LEU A 95 44.80 6.61 0.09
C LEU A 95 43.29 6.39 0.19
N LEU A 96 42.74 5.44 -0.57
CA LEU A 96 41.32 5.09 -0.57
C LEU A 96 40.88 4.58 0.80
N LYS A 97 41.71 3.82 1.52
CA LYS A 97 41.41 3.41 2.91
C LYS A 97 41.19 4.60 3.84
N LYS A 98 41.92 5.72 3.63
CA LYS A 98 41.77 6.94 4.43
C LYS A 98 40.58 7.79 3.98
N LEU A 99 40.31 7.84 2.67
CA LEU A 99 39.23 8.65 2.10
C LEU A 99 37.84 7.99 2.20
N ASN A 100 37.76 6.66 2.15
CA ASN A 100 36.51 5.92 2.19
C ASN A 100 35.89 5.97 3.59
N THR A 101 35.11 7.02 3.83
CA THR A 101 34.21 7.12 4.97
C THR A 101 32.84 6.59 4.58
N GLU A 102 32.21 5.80 5.43
CA GLU A 102 30.88 5.24 5.16
C GLU A 102 29.82 6.35 5.13
N MET A 103 29.27 6.60 3.93
CA MET A 103 28.15 7.52 3.75
C MET A 103 26.86 6.75 3.47
N TYR A 104 25.86 6.94 4.31
CA TYR A 104 24.57 6.26 4.19
C TYR A 104 23.53 7.18 3.54
N SER A 105 22.76 6.65 2.57
CA SER A 105 21.66 7.37 1.94
C SER A 105 20.44 6.46 1.73
N PRO A 106 19.20 6.95 1.89
CA PRO A 106 18.02 6.17 1.55
C PRO A 106 17.85 5.96 0.04
N THR A 107 18.51 6.76 -0.80
CA THR A 107 18.41 6.68 -2.26
C THR A 107 19.79 6.52 -2.91
N ARG A 108 19.86 6.00 -4.14
CA ARG A 108 21.13 5.90 -4.89
C ARG A 108 21.77 7.24 -5.24
N LYS A 109 21.03 8.34 -5.04
CA LYS A 109 21.48 9.69 -5.30
C LYS A 109 22.28 10.16 -4.09
N PHE A 110 23.60 10.07 -4.16
CA PHE A 110 24.51 10.70 -3.19
C PHE A 110 24.76 12.15 -3.60
N LEU A 111 23.69 12.93 -3.69
CA LEU A 111 23.76 14.34 -4.07
C LEU A 111 24.18 15.16 -2.84
N LYS A 112 25.14 16.06 -3.02
CA LYS A 112 25.41 17.14 -2.07
C LYS A 112 24.15 18.02 -2.03
N LYS A 113 23.77 18.53 -0.85
CA LYS A 113 22.69 19.51 -0.74
C LYS A 113 23.11 20.73 -1.56
N ASN A 114 22.37 21.04 -2.62
CA ASN A 114 22.62 22.22 -3.45
C ASN A 114 22.56 23.46 -2.56
N GLY A 115 23.72 24.07 -2.33
CA GLY A 115 23.96 25.19 -1.43
C GLY A 115 25.33 25.79 -1.67
N ASP A 116 26.30 24.95 -2.08
CA ASP A 116 27.57 25.42 -2.64
C ASP A 116 27.71 24.76 -4.02
N ALA A 117 27.51 25.58 -5.06
CA ALA A 117 27.92 25.22 -6.41
C ALA A 117 29.43 24.97 -6.38
N ASP A 118 29.85 23.82 -6.90
CA ASP A 118 31.07 23.73 -7.68
C ASP A 118 30.97 22.51 -8.60
N GLU A 119 31.44 22.75 -9.81
CA GLU A 119 31.26 21.96 -11.02
C GLU A 119 31.91 20.57 -10.95
N GLY A 120 31.28 19.62 -11.66
CA GLY A 120 31.96 18.43 -12.17
C GLY A 120 32.13 17.26 -11.21
N PHE A 121 31.51 16.14 -11.52
CA PHE A 121 32.24 15.00 -12.09
C PHE A 121 31.21 14.04 -12.71
N VAL A 122 31.31 13.92 -14.03
CA VAL A 122 30.53 13.06 -14.91
C VAL A 122 31.00 11.60 -14.74
N SER A 123 30.01 10.71 -14.91
CA SER A 123 30.05 9.25 -15.18
C SER A 123 31.41 8.56 -15.30
#